data_AF-A0A371CYI7-F1
#
_entry.id   AF-A0A371CYI7-F1
#
_cell.length_a   1.000
_cell.length_b   1.000
_cell.length_c   1.000
_cell.angle_alpha   90.00
_cell.angle_beta   90.00
_cell.angle_gamma   90.00
#
_symmetry.space_group_name_H-M   'P 1'
#
loop_
_entity.id
_entity.type
_entity.pdbx_description
1 polymer ?
#
loop_
_entity_poly.entity_id
_entity_poly.type
_entity_poly.pdbx_seq_one_letter_code
_entity_poly.pdbx_strand_id
1 'polypeptide(L)'
;DPEALVDDDVRELAELARELESEERTTEAERRQEEGEDGEEPDDDDDSWVDELESLSEEERAHFEADVRPIKRVLVKVRKIAFRIIHSTTKLLPEWRDILKKLKLKDRLIPRDVRTRWNSTFDMADFVIEYREAIEMI
;
A
#
# COMPACT_ATOMS: atom_id res chain seq x y z
N ASP A 1 25.97 1.43 -12.00
CA ASP A 1 25.29 0.61 -13.01
C ASP A 1 23.79 0.77 -12.79
N PRO A 2 23.10 1.51 -13.67
CA PRO A 2 21.68 1.82 -13.49
C PRO A 2 20.80 0.56 -13.55
N GLU A 3 21.17 -0.47 -14.33
CA GLU A 3 20.42 -1.73 -14.39
C GLU A 3 20.55 -2.54 -13.09
N ALA A 4 21.73 -2.54 -12.45
CA ALA A 4 21.94 -3.21 -11.17
C ALA A 4 21.16 -2.56 -10.01
N LEU A 5 21.01 -1.23 -10.03
CA LEU A 5 20.17 -0.50 -9.06
C LEU A 5 18.68 -0.75 -9.30
N VAL A 6 18.29 -0.86 -10.57
CA VAL A 6 16.93 -1.23 -11.02
C VAL A 6 16.56 -2.65 -10.54
N ASP A 7 17.46 -3.62 -10.63
CA ASP A 7 17.20 -4.99 -10.15
C ASP A 7 17.08 -5.07 -8.62
N ASP A 8 17.96 -4.37 -7.91
CA ASP A 8 17.94 -4.30 -6.45
C ASP A 8 16.64 -3.68 -5.92
N ASP A 9 16.19 -2.61 -6.60
CA ASP A 9 14.98 -1.89 -6.23
C ASP A 9 13.70 -2.73 -6.39
N VAL A 10 13.62 -3.54 -7.44
CA VAL A 10 12.49 -4.47 -7.70
C VAL A 10 12.50 -5.60 -6.70
N ARG A 11 13.68 -6.10 -6.33
CA ARG A 11 13.83 -7.13 -5.31
C ARG A 11 13.34 -6.64 -3.96
N GLU A 12 13.72 -5.43 -3.54
CA GLU A 12 13.23 -4.80 -2.31
C GLU A 12 11.70 -4.65 -2.32
N LEU A 13 11.11 -4.24 -3.45
CA LEU A 13 9.66 -4.10 -3.57
C LEU A 13 8.93 -5.44 -3.47
N ALA A 14 9.44 -6.47 -4.14
CA ALA A 14 8.88 -7.80 -4.09
C ALA A 14 8.98 -8.40 -2.68
N GLU A 15 10.09 -8.16 -1.97
CA GLU A 15 10.26 -8.57 -0.59
C GLU A 15 9.29 -7.85 0.35
N LEU A 16 9.15 -6.53 0.23
CA LEU A 16 8.20 -5.75 1.01
C LEU A 16 6.76 -6.20 0.78
N ALA A 17 6.38 -6.47 -0.48
CA ALA A 17 5.05 -6.95 -0.83
C ALA A 17 4.76 -8.33 -0.22
N ARG A 18 5.71 -9.27 -0.29
CA ARG A 18 5.56 -10.60 0.32
C ARG A 18 5.47 -10.54 1.84
N GLU A 19 6.29 -9.70 2.48
CA GLU A 19 6.25 -9.49 3.93
C GLU A 19 4.88 -8.94 4.35
N LEU A 20 4.40 -7.90 3.66
CA LEU A 20 3.07 -7.31 3.86
C LEU A 20 1.95 -8.34 3.75
N GLU A 21 1.96 -9.14 2.68
CA GLU A 21 0.92 -10.14 2.46
C GLU A 21 0.95 -11.23 3.55
N SER A 22 2.14 -11.56 4.07
CA SER A 22 2.27 -12.49 5.19
C SER A 22 1.78 -11.90 6.52
N GLU A 23 2.11 -10.64 6.81
CA GLU A 23 1.64 -9.89 7.98
C GLU A 23 0.11 -9.71 7.95
N GLU A 24 -0.46 -9.43 6.77
CA GLU A 24 -1.91 -9.29 6.55
C GLU A 24 -2.64 -10.62 6.76
N ARG A 25 -2.17 -11.70 6.12
CA ARG A 25 -2.78 -13.04 6.28
C ARG A 25 -2.73 -13.55 7.72
N THR A 26 -1.62 -13.31 8.43
CA THR A 26 -1.49 -13.74 9.84
C THR A 26 -2.45 -12.96 10.73
N THR A 27 -2.50 -11.64 10.61
CA THR A 27 -3.43 -10.78 11.37
C THR A 27 -4.89 -11.14 11.09
N GLU A 28 -5.22 -11.42 9.83
CA GLU A 28 -6.58 -11.79 9.44
C GLU A 28 -6.97 -13.19 9.91
N ALA A 29 -6.02 -14.14 9.92
CA ALA A 29 -6.22 -15.48 10.47
C ALA A 29 -6.40 -15.46 11.99
N GLU A 30 -5.63 -14.65 12.72
CA GLU A 30 -5.80 -14.44 14.16
C GLU A 30 -7.20 -13.86 14.45
N ARG A 31 -7.64 -12.85 13.69
CA ARG A 31 -9.00 -12.29 13.84
C ARG A 31 -10.10 -13.30 13.47
N ARG A 32 -9.95 -14.09 12.41
CA ARG A 32 -10.92 -15.15 12.05
C ARG A 32 -11.04 -16.21 13.13
N GLN A 33 -9.93 -16.58 13.78
CA GLN A 33 -9.95 -17.51 14.91
C GLN A 33 -10.71 -16.91 16.12
N GLU A 34 -10.75 -15.59 16.27
CA GLU A 34 -11.50 -14.88 17.31
C GLU A 34 -12.98 -14.65 16.97
N GLU A 35 -13.35 -14.49 15.68
CA GLU A 35 -14.70 -14.04 15.26
C GLU A 35 -15.56 -15.07 14.48
N GLY A 36 -15.06 -16.27 14.19
CA GLY A 36 -15.84 -17.31 13.51
C GLY A 36 -15.89 -17.16 11.97
N GLU A 37 -16.11 -18.28 11.28
CA GLU A 37 -16.00 -18.41 9.82
C GLU A 37 -17.09 -17.61 9.07
N ASP A 38 -16.74 -16.44 8.54
CA ASP A 38 -17.44 -15.85 7.41
C ASP A 38 -16.82 -16.37 6.10
N GLY A 39 -17.70 -16.88 5.23
CA GLY A 39 -17.35 -17.59 3.99
C GLY A 39 -16.68 -16.70 2.94
N GLU A 40 -15.84 -17.32 2.11
CA GLU A 40 -15.20 -16.68 0.96
C GLU A 40 -16.25 -16.22 -0.06
N GLU A 41 -16.31 -14.91 -0.32
CA GLU A 41 -17.05 -14.36 -1.45
C GLU A 41 -16.29 -14.64 -2.76
N PRO A 42 -16.99 -15.08 -3.83
CA PRO A 42 -16.37 -15.30 -5.12
C PRO A 42 -15.87 -13.98 -5.74
N ASP A 43 -14.66 -14.00 -6.30
CA ASP A 43 -14.14 -12.93 -7.16
C ASP A 43 -15.00 -12.85 -8.43
N ASP A 44 -15.76 -11.77 -8.57
CA ASP A 44 -16.42 -11.35 -9.82
C ASP A 44 -15.46 -10.44 -10.60
N ASP A 45 -14.25 -10.95 -10.85
CA ASP A 45 -13.20 -10.25 -11.60
C ASP A 45 -13.51 -10.43 -13.09
N ASP A 46 -14.18 -9.42 -13.67
CA ASP A 46 -14.49 -9.37 -15.09
C ASP A 46 -13.18 -9.14 -15.87
N ASP A 47 -12.60 -10.23 -16.38
CA ASP A 47 -11.34 -10.29 -17.16
C ASP A 47 -11.35 -9.49 -18.49
N SER A 48 -12.37 -8.68 -18.77
CA SER A 48 -12.49 -7.86 -19.99
C SER A 48 -11.72 -6.53 -19.91
N TRP A 49 -10.66 -6.43 -19.10
CA TRP A 49 -9.74 -5.30 -19.12
C TRP A 49 -8.63 -5.54 -20.14
N VAL A 50 -8.49 -4.64 -21.12
CA VAL A 50 -7.38 -4.68 -22.09
C VAL A 50 -6.14 -4.10 -21.40
N ASP A 51 -5.08 -4.91 -21.29
CA ASP A 51 -3.79 -4.42 -20.79
C ASP A 51 -3.12 -3.53 -21.85
N GLU A 52 -3.24 -2.21 -21.70
CA GLU A 52 -2.65 -1.24 -22.62
C GLU A 52 -1.12 -1.37 -22.70
N LEU A 53 -0.45 -1.96 -21.69
CA LEU A 53 0.99 -2.20 -21.70
C LEU A 53 1.40 -3.28 -22.70
N GLU A 54 0.52 -4.21 -23.07
CA GLU A 54 0.81 -5.22 -24.10
C GLU A 54 0.96 -4.61 -25.50
N SER A 55 0.42 -3.40 -25.70
CA SER A 55 0.54 -2.68 -26.97
C SER A 55 1.86 -1.91 -27.13
N LEU A 56 2.63 -1.74 -26.03
CA LEU A 56 3.91 -1.04 -26.03
C LEU A 56 5.04 -1.94 -26.53
N SER A 57 6.01 -1.35 -27.21
CA SER A 57 7.28 -2.04 -27.49
C SER A 57 8.05 -2.33 -26.19
N GLU A 58 9.00 -3.27 -26.25
CA GLU A 58 9.83 -3.62 -25.08
C GLU A 58 10.59 -2.41 -24.53
N GLU A 59 11.07 -1.52 -25.41
CA GLU A 59 11.75 -0.28 -25.05
C GLU A 59 10.80 0.71 -24.34
N GLU A 60 9.59 0.91 -24.87
CA GLU A 60 8.58 1.80 -24.28
C GLU A 60 8.08 1.28 -22.94
N ARG A 61 7.86 -0.03 -22.83
CA ARG A 61 7.45 -0.68 -21.58
C ARG A 61 8.55 -0.59 -20.52
N ALA A 62 9.82 -0.76 -20.88
CA ALA A 62 10.93 -0.62 -19.95
C ALA A 62 11.06 0.82 -19.43
N HIS A 63 10.92 1.82 -20.32
CA HIS A 63 10.92 3.23 -19.93
C HIS A 63 9.75 3.56 -18.99
N PHE A 64 8.54 3.14 -19.36
CA PHE A 64 7.36 3.32 -18.52
C PHE A 64 7.55 2.70 -17.13
N GLU A 65 8.02 1.45 -17.06
CA GLU A 65 8.26 0.77 -15.79
C GLU A 65 9.32 1.50 -14.94
N ALA A 66 10.36 2.06 -15.57
CA ALA A 66 11.35 2.86 -14.87
C ALA A 66 10.73 4.13 -14.26
N ASP A 67 9.84 4.80 -14.97
CA ASP A 67 9.18 6.03 -14.52
C ASP A 67 8.17 5.80 -13.39
N VAL A 68 7.37 4.73 -13.45
CA VAL A 68 6.32 4.48 -12.46
C VAL A 68 6.82 3.76 -11.21
N ARG A 69 7.99 3.12 -11.27
CA ARG A 69 8.60 2.41 -10.14
C ARG A 69 8.74 3.22 -8.86
N PRO A 70 9.27 4.46 -8.85
CA PRO A 70 9.34 5.24 -7.62
C PRO A 70 7.94 5.48 -7.00
N ILE A 71 6.91 5.62 -7.83
CA ILE A 71 5.53 5.80 -7.37
C ILE A 71 5.02 4.50 -6.74
N LYS A 72 5.18 3.37 -7.42
CA LYS A 72 4.84 2.03 -6.89
C LYS A 72 5.51 1.79 -5.53
N ARG A 73 6.77 2.19 -5.39
CA ARG A 73 7.53 2.07 -4.15
C ARG A 73 6.95 2.88 -3.00
N VAL A 74 6.64 4.15 -3.25
CA VAL A 74 6.03 5.01 -2.22
C VAL A 74 4.69 4.42 -1.79
N LEU A 75 3.85 3.97 -2.73
CA LEU A 75 2.54 3.37 -2.43
C LEU A 75 2.66 2.13 -1.54
N VAL A 76 3.61 1.22 -1.82
CA VAL A 76 3.85 0.03 -0.97
C VAL A 76 4.28 0.43 0.44
N LYS A 77 5.20 1.40 0.57
CA LYS A 77 5.67 1.88 1.88
C LYS A 77 4.56 2.55 2.67
N VAL A 78 3.73 3.37 2.03
CA VAL A 78 2.54 3.98 2.64
C VAL A 78 1.58 2.92 3.13
N ARG A 79 1.27 1.90 2.30
CA ARG A 79 0.36 0.81 2.68
C ARG A 79 0.87 0.11 3.94
N LYS A 80 2.18 -0.11 4.05
CA LYS A 80 2.83 -0.67 5.24
C LYS A 80 2.72 0.21 6.47
N ILE A 81 2.94 1.51 6.32
CA ILE A 81 2.76 2.48 7.41
C ILE A 81 1.30 2.48 7.89
N ALA A 82 0.34 2.56 6.96
CA ALA A 82 -1.09 2.52 7.27
C ALA A 82 -1.46 1.25 8.04
N PHE A 83 -1.02 0.08 7.55
CA PHE A 83 -1.24 -1.20 8.21
C PHE A 83 -0.67 -1.21 9.64
N ARG A 84 0.61 -0.81 9.81
CA ARG A 84 1.27 -0.80 11.11
C ARG A 84 0.63 0.17 12.10
N ILE A 85 0.21 1.36 11.66
CA ILE A 85 -0.49 2.33 12.51
C ILE A 85 -1.84 1.76 12.97
N ILE A 86 -2.63 1.17 12.06
CA ILE A 86 -3.94 0.61 12.38
C ILE A 86 -3.82 -0.56 13.37
N HIS A 87 -2.82 -1.44 13.19
CA HIS A 87 -2.67 -2.65 13.99
C HIS A 87 -1.79 -2.47 15.24
N SER A 88 -1.01 -1.39 15.35
CA SER A 88 -0.23 -1.05 16.56
C SER A 88 -0.98 -0.02 17.42
N THR A 89 -2.09 -0.46 17.98
CA THR A 89 -3.04 0.36 18.75
C THR A 89 -2.44 1.01 20.00
N THR A 90 -1.33 0.48 20.52
CA THR A 90 -0.69 0.92 21.77
C THR A 90 0.53 1.80 21.60
N LYS A 91 1.17 1.80 20.42
CA LYS A 91 2.42 2.56 20.18
C LYS A 91 2.28 3.53 19.02
N LEU A 92 2.08 2.99 17.81
CA LEU A 92 2.07 3.82 16.60
C LEU A 92 0.79 4.63 16.46
N LEU A 93 -0.37 4.08 16.85
CA LEU A 93 -1.63 4.82 16.76
C LEU A 93 -1.67 6.07 17.68
N PRO A 94 -1.27 5.98 18.96
CA PRO A 94 -1.15 7.17 19.80
C PRO A 94 -0.14 8.18 19.25
N GLU A 95 1.03 7.72 18.81
CA GLU A 95 2.08 8.57 18.24
C GLU A 95 1.62 9.31 16.99
N TRP A 96 0.94 8.62 16.07
CA TRP A 96 0.29 9.22 14.91
C TRP A 96 -0.66 10.35 15.30
N ARG A 97 -1.55 10.11 16.26
CA ARG A 97 -2.50 11.13 16.74
C ARG A 97 -1.79 12.33 17.37
N ASP A 98 -0.70 12.11 18.09
CA ASP A 98 0.10 13.19 18.67
C ASP A 98 0.79 14.04 17.59
N ILE A 99 1.31 13.40 16.53
CA ILE A 99 1.87 14.09 15.35
C ILE A 99 0.78 14.92 14.67
N LEU A 100 -0.41 14.36 14.40
CA LEU A 100 -1.52 15.09 13.79
C LEU A 100 -1.93 16.31 14.63
N LYS A 101 -1.99 16.14 15.96
CA LYS A 101 -2.30 17.22 16.89
C LYS A 101 -1.23 18.32 16.87
N LYS A 102 0.05 17.95 16.80
CA LYS A 102 1.18 18.89 16.71
C LYS A 102 1.12 19.72 15.43
N LEU A 103 0.79 19.07 14.30
CA LEU A 103 0.65 19.70 12.99
C LEU A 103 -0.71 20.40 12.80
N LYS A 104 -1.62 20.30 13.77
CA LYS A 104 -3.01 20.82 13.71
C LYS A 104 -3.80 20.26 12.52
N LEU A 105 -3.48 19.04 12.12
CA LEU A 105 -4.21 18.30 11.10
C LEU A 105 -5.44 17.63 11.72
N LYS A 106 -6.44 17.33 10.89
CA LYS A 106 -7.63 16.61 11.33
C LYS A 106 -7.24 15.19 11.71
N ASP A 107 -7.68 14.72 12.88
CA ASP A 107 -7.49 13.35 13.35
C ASP A 107 -8.20 12.37 12.39
N ARG A 108 -7.42 11.74 11.51
CA ARG A 108 -7.84 10.77 10.50
C ARG A 108 -6.79 9.67 10.43
N LEU A 109 -7.25 8.44 10.22
CA LEU A 109 -6.39 7.32 9.86
C LEU A 109 -6.09 7.36 8.36
N ILE A 110 -4.91 6.86 7.99
CA ILE A 110 -4.55 6.64 6.59
C ILE A 110 -5.55 5.62 6.02
N PRO A 111 -6.24 5.94 4.90
CA PRO A 111 -7.07 4.97 4.21
C PRO A 111 -6.27 3.73 3.83
N ARG A 112 -6.81 2.55 4.11
CA ARG A 112 -6.24 1.29 3.60
C ARG A 112 -6.72 1.06 2.18
N ASP A 113 -5.84 0.51 1.37
CA ASP A 113 -6.19 -0.01 0.06
C ASP A 113 -7.10 -1.26 0.21
N VAL A 114 -8.28 -1.26 -0.43
CA VAL A 114 -9.31 -2.30 -0.27
C VAL A 114 -9.69 -2.82 -1.64
N ARG A 115 -9.55 -4.13 -1.85
CA ARG A 115 -9.80 -4.79 -3.14
C ARG A 115 -11.19 -4.54 -3.71
N THR A 116 -12.20 -4.42 -2.84
CA THR A 116 -13.60 -4.19 -3.24
C THR A 116 -13.94 -2.72 -3.55
N ARG A 117 -12.97 -1.80 -3.52
CA ARG A 117 -13.18 -0.37 -3.79
C ARG A 117 -12.24 0.13 -4.88
N TRP A 118 -12.79 0.42 -6.05
CA TRP A 118 -12.03 0.78 -7.27
C TRP A 118 -11.11 2.01 -7.16
N ASN A 119 -11.30 2.88 -6.16
CA ASN A 119 -10.49 4.09 -5.98
C ASN A 119 -9.62 4.09 -4.71
N SER A 120 -9.50 2.97 -3.97
CA SER A 120 -8.82 2.99 -2.67
C SER A 120 -7.34 3.35 -2.75
N THR A 121 -6.64 2.91 -3.81
CA THR A 121 -5.23 3.28 -4.02
C THR A 121 -5.09 4.79 -4.32
N PHE A 122 -6.01 5.35 -5.11
CA PHE A 122 -6.03 6.79 -5.40
C PHE A 122 -6.33 7.61 -4.13
N ASP A 123 -7.36 7.23 -3.37
CA ASP A 123 -7.73 7.90 -2.13
C ASP A 123 -6.60 7.86 -1.10
N MET A 124 -5.85 6.75 -1.03
CA MET A 124 -4.67 6.63 -0.19
C MET A 124 -3.55 7.56 -0.66
N ALA A 125 -3.29 7.66 -1.96
CA ALA A 125 -2.27 8.55 -2.51
C ALA A 125 -2.60 10.04 -2.26
N ASP A 126 -3.85 10.44 -2.47
CA ASP A 126 -4.34 11.80 -2.21
C ASP A 126 -4.19 12.15 -0.73
N PHE A 127 -4.56 11.23 0.17
CA PHE A 127 -4.37 11.40 1.61
C PHE A 127 -2.89 11.55 1.98
N VAL A 128 -1.99 10.77 1.38
CA VAL A 128 -0.55 10.85 1.66
C VAL A 128 0.03 12.22 1.30
N ILE A 129 -0.45 12.80 0.20
CA ILE A 129 -0.03 14.13 -0.21
C ILE A 129 -0.53 15.18 0.79
N GLU A 130 -1.79 15.09 1.22
CA GLU A 130 -2.39 15.98 2.23
C GLU A 130 -1.66 15.87 3.60
N TYR A 131 -1.27 14.66 3.99
CA TYR A 131 -0.66 14.34 5.29
C TYR A 131 0.84 14.10 5.23
N ARG A 132 1.52 14.57 4.18
CA ARG A 132 2.92 14.26 3.89
C ARG A 132 3.85 14.54 5.08
N GLU A 133 3.72 15.71 5.70
CA GLU A 133 4.55 16.09 6.84
C GLU A 133 4.37 15.14 8.04
N ALA A 134 3.16 14.64 8.28
CA ALA A 134 2.90 13.69 9.34
C ALA A 134 3.52 12.31 9.04
N ILE A 135 3.47 11.89 7.78
CA ILE A 135 4.01 10.60 7.32
C ILE A 135 5.54 10.61 7.34
N GLU A 136 6.18 11.73 7.03
CA GLU A 136 7.64 11.87 7.13
C GLU A 136 8.14 11.92 8.58
N MET A 137 7.26 12.19 9.55
CA MET A 137 7.60 12.31 10.97
C MET A 137 7.45 11.01 11.78
N ILE A 138 6.74 10.01 11.25
CA ILE A 138 6.46 8.73 11.93
C ILE A 138 7.37 7.61 11.45
#